data_AF-A0A316VU04-F1
#
_entry.id   AF-A0A316VU04-F1
#
_cell.length_a   1.000
_cell.length_b   1.000
_cell.length_c   1.000
_cell.angle_alpha   90.00
_cell.angle_beta   90.00
_cell.angle_gamma   90.00
#
_symmetry.space_group_name_H-M   'P 1'
#
loop_
_entity.id
_entity.type
_entity.pdbx_description
1 polymer ?
#
loop_
_entity_poly.entity_id
_entity_poly.type
_entity_poly.pdbx_seq_one_letter_code
_entity_poly.pdbx_strand_id
1 'polypeptide(L)'
;SWRSSLPARTWSQLLAQFGPKEMHRQEVIWELCSTERSFVQNLASILKVFGVPLRDYQGHWERGTPKLMAKIFDWLESILQLHIKISTSFDTARASHATPVILQIASAVLRHVEALVVHQPYLVRFEEANALLEQILHAPEPLPFASFVQDQLRLRECGSMSLGSFLLKPIQRLMKYPLFFKV
;
A
#
# COMPACT_ATOMS: atom_id res chain seq x y z
N SER A 1 -15.02 10.04 -4.64
CA SER A 1 -15.65 9.16 -5.65
C SER A 1 -15.35 9.71 -7.03
N TRP A 2 -15.38 8.87 -8.06
CA TRP A 2 -15.27 9.28 -9.46
C TRP A 2 -16.36 10.28 -9.82
N ARG A 3 -17.60 10.04 -9.38
CA ARG A 3 -18.72 10.99 -9.54
C ARG A 3 -18.38 12.41 -9.10
N SER A 4 -17.81 12.58 -7.90
CA SER A 4 -17.47 13.90 -7.35
C SER A 4 -16.32 14.59 -8.09
N SER A 5 -15.56 13.85 -8.91
CA SER A 5 -14.48 14.43 -9.72
C SER A 5 -14.97 15.01 -11.06
N LEU A 6 -16.24 14.78 -11.42
CA LEU A 6 -16.82 15.21 -12.69
C LEU A 6 -17.85 16.34 -12.50
N PRO A 7 -17.92 17.30 -13.43
CA PRO A 7 -19.02 18.27 -13.47
C PRO A 7 -20.38 17.56 -13.61
N ALA A 8 -21.41 18.09 -12.96
CA ALA A 8 -22.76 17.50 -12.96
C ALA A 8 -23.31 17.26 -14.38
N ARG A 9 -23.06 18.19 -15.31
CA ARG A 9 -23.46 18.06 -16.72
C ARG A 9 -22.78 16.87 -17.41
N THR A 10 -21.47 16.71 -17.21
CA THR A 10 -20.70 15.59 -17.77
C THR A 10 -21.21 14.27 -17.22
N TRP A 11 -21.49 14.20 -15.92
CA TRP A 11 -22.08 13.00 -15.31
C TRP A 11 -23.41 12.60 -15.96
N SER A 12 -24.34 13.54 -16.11
CA SER A 12 -25.64 13.25 -16.73
C SER A 12 -25.51 12.79 -18.18
N GLN A 13 -24.59 13.37 -18.95
CA GLN A 13 -24.32 12.95 -20.33
C GLN A 13 -23.77 11.52 -20.38
N LEU A 14 -22.78 11.19 -19.55
CA LEU A 14 -22.19 9.86 -19.50
C LEU A 14 -23.21 8.82 -19.01
N LEU A 15 -24.03 9.16 -18.01
CA LEU A 15 -25.08 8.28 -17.51
C LEU A 15 -26.13 7.98 -18.60
N ALA A 16 -26.54 8.97 -19.37
CA ALA A 16 -27.47 8.78 -20.48
C ALA A 16 -26.86 7.94 -21.61
N GLN A 17 -25.56 8.11 -21.89
CA GLN A 17 -24.87 7.41 -22.97
C GLN A 17 -24.53 5.95 -22.64
N PHE A 18 -24.02 5.69 -21.43
CA PHE A 18 -23.45 4.38 -21.07
C PHE A 18 -24.27 3.61 -20.02
N GLY A 19 -25.22 4.26 -19.37
CA GLY A 19 -26.09 3.64 -18.37
C GLY A 19 -25.44 3.40 -17.00
N PRO A 20 -26.24 3.05 -15.99
CA PRO A 20 -25.79 2.99 -14.59
C PRO A 20 -24.73 1.93 -14.33
N LYS A 21 -24.74 0.81 -15.06
CA LYS A 21 -23.75 -0.28 -14.90
C LYS A 21 -22.34 0.20 -15.23
N GLU A 22 -22.18 0.95 -16.32
CA GLU A 22 -20.87 1.48 -16.70
C GLU A 22 -20.40 2.56 -15.73
N MET A 23 -21.29 3.42 -15.26
CA MET A 23 -20.95 4.43 -14.26
C MET A 23 -20.46 3.79 -12.96
N HIS A 24 -21.08 2.69 -12.53
CA HIS A 24 -20.60 1.91 -11.39
C HIS A 24 -19.22 1.29 -11.66
N ARG A 25 -18.99 0.72 -12.86
CA ARG A 25 -17.67 0.19 -13.24
C ARG A 25 -16.59 1.26 -13.17
N GLN A 26 -16.86 2.48 -13.64
CA GLN A 26 -15.90 3.59 -13.55
C GLN A 26 -15.62 4.02 -12.11
N GLU A 27 -16.61 3.95 -11.22
CA GLU A 27 -16.41 4.20 -9.79
C GLU A 27 -15.48 3.15 -9.16
N VAL A 28 -15.68 1.86 -9.48
CA VAL A 28 -14.81 0.77 -9.04
C VAL A 28 -13.37 0.95 -9.56
N ILE A 29 -13.20 1.35 -10.82
CA ILE A 29 -11.87 1.63 -11.40
C ILE A 29 -11.21 2.81 -10.70
N TRP A 30 -11.95 3.88 -10.43
CA TRP A 30 -11.43 5.03 -9.70
C TRP A 30 -11.00 4.63 -8.29
N GLU A 31 -11.80 3.82 -7.59
CA GLU A 31 -11.46 3.30 -6.26
C GLU A 31 -10.20 2.44 -6.31
N LEU A 32 -10.07 1.52 -7.27
CA LEU A 32 -8.88 0.69 -7.47
C LEU A 32 -7.61 1.56 -7.57
N CYS A 33 -7.62 2.56 -8.47
CA CYS A 33 -6.48 3.44 -8.72
C CYS A 33 -6.21 4.39 -7.54
N SER A 34 -7.26 4.92 -6.91
CA SER A 34 -7.13 5.85 -5.78
C SER A 34 -6.56 5.14 -4.56
N THR A 35 -7.10 3.97 -4.23
CA THR A 35 -6.63 3.17 -3.10
C THR A 35 -5.22 2.61 -3.33
N GLU A 36 -4.81 2.35 -4.59
CA GLU A 36 -3.42 1.99 -4.92
C GLU A 36 -2.46 3.13 -4.59
N ARG A 37 -2.76 4.36 -5.04
CA ARG A 37 -1.93 5.53 -4.74
C ARG A 37 -1.84 5.78 -3.23
N SER A 38 -2.96 5.70 -2.52
CA SER A 38 -2.97 5.84 -1.06
C SER A 38 -2.16 4.74 -0.38
N PHE A 39 -2.21 3.50 -0.88
CA PHE A 39 -1.39 2.40 -0.35
C PHE A 39 0.11 2.68 -0.53
N VAL A 40 0.54 3.10 -1.72
CA VAL A 40 1.94 3.47 -2.01
C VAL A 40 2.41 4.62 -1.11
N GLN A 41 1.61 5.69 -1.01
CA GLN A 41 1.95 6.85 -0.17
C GLN A 41 2.08 6.48 1.30
N ASN A 42 1.12 5.72 1.83
CA ASN A 42 1.15 5.27 3.22
C ASN A 42 2.36 4.38 3.48
N LEU A 43 2.65 3.42 2.59
CA LEU A 43 3.77 2.51 2.77
C LEU A 43 5.12 3.23 2.68
N ALA A 44 5.27 4.18 1.75
CA ALA A 44 6.46 5.03 1.66
C ALA A 44 6.66 5.90 2.90
N SER A 45 5.59 6.47 3.45
CA SER A 45 5.63 7.24 4.69
C SER A 45 6.13 6.39 5.86
N ILE A 46 5.60 5.17 6.00
CA ILE A 46 6.00 4.26 7.08
C ILE A 46 7.45 3.79 6.94
N LEU A 47 7.90 3.49 5.72
CA LEU A 47 9.31 3.19 5.49
C LEU A 47 10.22 4.38 5.82
N LYS A 48 9.79 5.61 5.52
CA LYS A 48 10.52 6.82 5.88
C LYS A 48 10.58 7.04 7.40
N VAL A 49 9.51 6.72 8.13
CA VAL A 49 9.44 6.91 9.58
C VAL A 49 10.17 5.80 10.35
N PHE A 50 10.03 4.54 9.94
CA PHE A 50 10.58 3.42 10.68
C PHE A 50 11.82 2.80 10.03
N GLY A 51 11.83 2.62 8.71
CA GLY A 51 12.90 1.94 7.99
C GLY A 51 14.15 2.81 7.86
N VAL A 52 14.00 4.03 7.35
CA VAL A 52 15.13 4.94 7.08
C VAL A 52 15.93 5.28 8.35
N PRO A 53 15.32 5.63 9.50
CA PRO A 53 16.08 6.01 10.70
C PRO A 53 16.80 4.84 11.38
N LEU A 54 16.47 3.60 11.00
CA LEU A 54 17.15 2.39 11.48
C LEU A 54 18.33 1.98 10.60
N ARG A 55 18.68 2.79 9.60
CA ARG A 55 19.84 2.58 8.73
C ARG A 55 20.91 3.62 9.01
N ASP A 56 22.17 3.19 8.97
CA ASP A 56 23.32 4.09 8.98
C ASP A 56 23.48 4.83 7.63
N TYR A 57 24.46 5.72 7.55
CA TYR A 57 24.78 6.47 6.33
C TYR A 57 25.25 5.59 5.16
N GLN A 58 25.62 4.34 5.41
CA GLN A 58 26.00 3.34 4.41
C GLN A 58 24.82 2.45 4.00
N GLY A 59 23.66 2.59 4.65
CA GLY A 59 22.44 1.81 4.41
C GLY A 59 22.35 0.51 5.21
N HIS A 60 23.28 0.25 6.13
CA HIS A 60 23.25 -0.94 6.98
C HIS A 60 22.27 -0.76 8.13
N TRP A 61 21.61 -1.85 8.52
CA TRP A 61 20.75 -1.87 9.69
C TRP A 61 21.55 -1.60 10.98
N GLU A 62 21.04 -0.70 11.81
CA GLU A 62 21.60 -0.40 13.13
C GLU A 62 21.73 -1.68 13.96
N ARG A 63 22.83 -1.83 14.72
CA ARG A 63 23.18 -3.08 15.43
C ARG A 63 22.10 -3.57 16.40
N GLY A 64 21.29 -2.67 16.93
CA GLY A 64 20.17 -2.97 17.84
C GLY A 64 18.88 -3.42 17.13
N THR A 65 18.84 -3.41 15.80
CA THR A 65 17.66 -3.79 15.03
C THR A 65 17.50 -5.31 15.02
N PRO A 66 16.35 -5.86 15.46
CA PRO A 66 16.09 -7.30 15.36
C PRO A 66 16.19 -7.75 13.90
N LYS A 67 16.92 -8.85 13.64
CA LYS A 67 17.17 -9.35 12.27
C LYS A 67 15.89 -9.60 11.48
N LEU A 68 14.84 -10.09 12.13
CA LEU A 68 13.54 -10.32 11.50
C LEU A 68 12.83 -8.99 11.15
N MET A 69 12.95 -7.97 11.99
CA MET A 69 12.39 -6.64 11.70
C MET A 69 13.11 -5.98 10.53
N ALA A 70 14.44 -6.08 10.48
CA ALA A 70 15.23 -5.64 9.32
C ALA A 70 14.74 -6.29 8.01
N LYS A 71 14.58 -7.62 8.01
CA LYS A 71 14.04 -8.38 6.86
C LYS A 71 12.64 -7.91 6.45
N ILE A 72 11.77 -7.65 7.43
CA ILE A 72 10.40 -7.16 7.20
C ILE A 72 10.44 -5.81 6.47
N PHE A 73 11.28 -4.87 6.90
CA PHE A 73 11.41 -3.59 6.21
C PHE A 73 12.06 -3.73 4.82
N ASP A 74 13.06 -4.58 4.63
CA ASP A 74 13.65 -4.87 3.31
C ASP A 74 12.59 -5.42 2.33
N TRP A 75 11.71 -6.31 2.78
CA TRP A 75 10.61 -6.83 1.98
C TRP A 75 9.53 -5.76 1.73
N LEU A 76 9.23 -4.90 2.70
CA LEU A 76 8.32 -3.77 2.49
C LEU A 76 8.82 -2.80 1.43
N GLU A 77 10.13 -2.53 1.39
CA GLU A 77 10.74 -1.71 0.32
C GLU A 77 10.52 -2.37 -1.05
N SER A 78 10.75 -3.68 -1.14
CA SER A 78 10.53 -4.44 -2.39
C SER A 78 9.06 -4.44 -2.82
N ILE A 79 8.14 -4.62 -1.88
CA ILE A 79 6.69 -4.49 -2.08
C ILE A 79 6.35 -3.07 -2.57
N LEU A 80 6.86 -2.04 -1.90
CA LEU A 80 6.63 -0.65 -2.29
C LEU A 80 7.06 -0.39 -3.74
N GLN A 81 8.25 -0.86 -4.13
CA GLN A 81 8.74 -0.68 -5.50
C GLN A 81 7.82 -1.34 -6.55
N LEU A 82 7.26 -2.52 -6.26
CA LEU A 82 6.26 -3.13 -7.13
C LEU A 82 5.00 -2.28 -7.22
N HIS A 83 4.46 -1.86 -6.08
CA HIS A 83 3.20 -1.11 -6.04
C HIS A 83 3.32 0.29 -6.66
N ILE A 84 4.50 0.92 -6.61
CA ILE A 84 4.79 2.13 -7.40
C ILE A 84 4.61 1.83 -8.90
N LYS A 85 5.17 0.73 -9.42
CA LYS A 85 5.03 0.35 -10.84
C LYS A 85 3.58 0.04 -11.23
N ILE A 86 2.82 -0.60 -10.34
CA ILE A 86 1.39 -0.84 -10.54
C ILE A 86 0.63 0.49 -10.60
N SER A 87 0.85 1.38 -9.62
CA SER A 87 0.25 2.72 -9.59
C SER A 87 0.57 3.53 -10.84
N THR A 88 1.83 3.53 -11.30
CA THR A 88 2.23 4.20 -12.54
C THR A 88 1.51 3.59 -13.75
N SER A 89 1.36 2.27 -13.81
CA SER A 89 0.64 1.61 -14.90
C SER A 89 -0.84 2.00 -14.93
N PHE A 90 -1.47 2.18 -13.77
CA PHE A 90 -2.82 2.75 -13.68
C PHE A 90 -2.90 4.18 -14.18
N ASP A 91 -1.96 5.03 -13.78
CA ASP A 91 -1.94 6.43 -14.21
C ASP A 91 -1.71 6.53 -15.73
N THR A 92 -0.83 5.71 -16.31
CA THR A 92 -0.63 5.62 -17.77
C THR A 92 -1.89 5.15 -18.49
N ALA A 93 -2.55 4.08 -18.01
CA ALA A 93 -3.79 3.59 -18.61
C ALA A 93 -4.87 4.67 -18.59
N ARG A 94 -5.01 5.41 -17.49
CA ARG A 94 -5.95 6.54 -17.40
C ARG A 94 -5.61 7.67 -18.36
N ALA A 95 -4.34 8.04 -18.46
CA ALA A 95 -3.88 9.12 -19.33
C ALA A 95 -4.04 8.81 -20.82
N SER A 96 -4.05 7.53 -21.21
CA SER A 96 -4.26 7.10 -22.60
C SER A 96 -5.69 7.31 -23.13
N HIS A 97 -6.65 7.64 -22.25
CA HIS A 97 -8.04 7.89 -22.63
C HIS A 97 -8.34 9.38 -22.69
N ALA A 98 -8.82 9.84 -23.86
CA ALA A 98 -9.24 11.24 -24.05
C ALA A 98 -10.55 11.58 -23.32
N THR A 99 -11.31 10.57 -22.90
CA THR A 99 -12.55 10.71 -22.14
C THR A 99 -12.33 10.25 -20.69
N PRO A 100 -13.15 10.71 -19.73
CA PRO A 100 -13.07 10.23 -18.35
C PRO A 100 -13.46 8.75 -18.18
N VAL A 101 -13.95 8.09 -19.24
CA VAL A 101 -14.38 6.69 -19.25
C VAL A 101 -13.19 5.80 -19.63
N ILE A 102 -12.75 4.98 -18.69
CA ILE A 102 -11.61 4.07 -18.87
C ILE A 102 -12.13 2.75 -19.43
N LEU A 103 -11.75 2.39 -20.65
CA LEU A 103 -12.22 1.16 -21.28
C LEU A 103 -11.45 -0.07 -20.77
N GLN A 104 -10.13 0.04 -20.68
CA GLN A 104 -9.26 -1.11 -20.36
C GLN A 104 -8.31 -0.76 -19.21
N ILE A 105 -8.60 -1.29 -18.01
CA ILE A 105 -7.70 -1.18 -16.85
C ILE A 105 -7.04 -2.50 -16.48
N ALA A 106 -7.65 -3.64 -16.84
CA ALA A 106 -7.19 -4.95 -16.41
C ALA A 106 -5.79 -5.29 -16.93
N SER A 107 -5.46 -4.88 -18.16
CA SER A 107 -4.12 -5.04 -18.75
C SER A 107 -3.02 -4.37 -17.94
N ALA A 108 -3.33 -3.25 -17.27
CA ALA A 108 -2.39 -2.54 -16.41
C ALA A 108 -2.02 -3.34 -15.15
N VAL A 109 -2.93 -4.18 -14.63
CA VAL A 109 -2.64 -5.08 -13.49
C VAL A 109 -2.05 -6.39 -13.95
N LEU A 110 -2.60 -7.00 -15.00
CA LEU A 110 -2.26 -8.35 -15.46
C LEU A 110 -0.76 -8.53 -15.65
N ARG A 111 -0.09 -7.51 -16.21
CA ARG A 111 1.37 -7.52 -16.43
C ARG A 111 2.23 -7.57 -15.16
N HIS A 112 1.64 -7.33 -13.99
CA HIS A 112 2.33 -7.32 -12.69
C HIS A 112 1.93 -8.49 -11.79
N VAL A 113 0.95 -9.31 -12.19
CA VAL A 113 0.40 -10.38 -11.34
C VAL A 113 1.49 -11.35 -10.89
N GLU A 114 2.38 -11.77 -11.80
CA GLU A 114 3.51 -12.65 -11.46
C GLU A 114 4.47 -12.01 -10.47
N ALA A 115 4.68 -10.69 -10.57
CA ALA A 115 5.57 -9.95 -9.69
C ALA A 115 5.03 -9.83 -8.25
N LEU A 116 3.73 -10.08 -8.02
CA LEU A 116 3.16 -10.12 -6.66
C LEU A 116 3.78 -11.21 -5.78
N VAL A 117 4.51 -12.17 -6.37
CA VAL A 117 5.34 -13.14 -5.63
C VAL A 117 6.33 -12.49 -4.66
N VAL A 118 6.70 -11.20 -4.87
CA VAL A 118 7.51 -10.42 -3.93
C VAL A 118 6.94 -10.36 -2.51
N HIS A 119 5.62 -10.54 -2.35
CA HIS A 119 4.97 -10.60 -1.04
C HIS A 119 5.19 -11.93 -0.30
N GLN A 120 5.55 -13.01 -1.00
CA GLN A 120 5.63 -14.35 -0.39
C GLN A 120 6.51 -14.43 0.87
N PRO A 121 7.78 -13.97 0.88
CA PRO A 121 8.59 -14.06 2.10
C PRO A 121 8.05 -13.19 3.24
N TYR A 122 7.42 -12.06 2.90
CA TYR A 122 6.74 -11.18 3.86
C TYR A 122 5.56 -11.88 4.53
N LEU A 123 4.68 -12.49 3.73
CA LEU A 123 3.49 -13.19 4.21
C LEU A 123 3.84 -14.35 5.14
N VAL A 124 4.81 -15.17 4.74
CA VAL A 124 5.22 -16.36 5.51
C VAL A 124 5.79 -15.99 6.88
N ARG A 125 6.42 -14.82 7.01
CA ARG A 125 7.10 -14.40 8.23
C ARG A 125 6.32 -13.36 9.03
N PHE A 126 5.16 -12.91 8.55
CA PHE A 126 4.40 -11.83 9.15
C PHE A 126 3.98 -12.15 10.60
N GLU A 127 3.39 -13.32 10.85
CA GLU A 127 2.91 -13.69 12.18
C GLU A 127 4.06 -13.76 13.21
N GLU A 128 5.18 -14.37 12.82
CA GLU A 128 6.39 -14.43 13.64
C GLU A 128 6.96 -13.04 13.93
N ALA A 129 7.03 -12.18 12.91
CA ALA A 129 7.52 -10.82 13.06
C ALA A 129 6.62 -9.98 13.96
N ASN A 130 5.29 -10.12 13.81
CA ASN A 130 4.33 -9.41 14.63
C ASN A 130 4.40 -9.89 16.09
N ALA A 131 4.52 -11.20 16.32
CA ALA A 131 4.72 -11.73 17.68
C ALA A 131 6.02 -11.23 18.32
N LEU A 132 7.12 -11.19 17.56
CA LEU A 132 8.39 -10.64 18.03
C LEU A 132 8.27 -9.14 18.37
N LEU A 133 7.59 -8.37 17.52
CA LEU A 133 7.35 -6.95 17.77
C LEU A 133 6.58 -6.75 19.08
N GLU A 134 5.47 -7.49 19.28
CA GLU A 134 4.69 -7.41 20.51
C GLU A 134 5.50 -7.80 21.74
N GLN A 135 6.32 -8.86 21.65
CA GLN A 135 7.23 -9.28 22.73
C GLN A 135 8.23 -8.18 23.09
N ILE A 136 8.81 -7.51 22.09
CA ILE A 136 9.78 -6.42 22.31
C ILE A 136 9.11 -5.20 22.94
N LEU A 137 7.90 -4.85 22.49
CA LEU A 137 7.17 -3.69 22.99
C LEU A 137 6.64 -3.87 24.42
N HIS A 138 6.37 -5.11 24.84
CA HIS A 138 5.87 -5.46 26.18
C HIS A 138 6.95 -6.07 27.09
N ALA A 139 8.22 -6.01 26.69
CA ALA A 139 9.31 -6.49 27.52
C ALA A 139 9.34 -5.70 28.86
N PRO A 140 9.63 -6.36 29.99
CA PRO A 140 9.67 -5.70 31.29
C PRO A 140 10.80 -4.67 31.39
N GLU A 141 11.90 -4.90 30.68
CA GLU A 141 13.02 -3.97 30.57
C GLU A 141 12.96 -3.18 29.25
N PRO A 142 13.27 -1.87 29.26
CA PRO A 142 13.21 -1.04 28.07
C PRO A 142 14.29 -1.46 27.06
N LEU A 143 13.84 -2.02 25.92
CA LEU A 143 14.71 -2.37 24.81
C LEU A 143 14.92 -1.16 23.88
N PRO A 144 16.14 -0.90 23.37
CA PRO A 144 16.39 0.24 22.47
C PRO A 144 15.46 0.29 21.25
N PHE A 145 15.18 -0.86 20.64
CA PHE A 145 14.25 -0.96 19.52
C PHE A 145 12.81 -0.63 19.92
N ALA A 146 12.38 -1.02 21.13
CA ALA A 146 11.05 -0.69 21.63
C ALA A 146 10.89 0.82 21.85
N SER A 147 11.88 1.45 22.49
CA SER A 147 11.91 2.91 22.67
C SER A 147 11.89 3.65 21.33
N PHE A 148 12.68 3.19 20.37
CA PHE A 148 12.66 3.73 19.00
C PHE A 148 11.26 3.67 18.39
N VAL A 149 10.61 2.51 18.40
CA VAL A 149 9.26 2.34 17.82
C VAL A 149 8.26 3.26 18.53
N GLN A 150 8.31 3.36 19.85
CA GLN A 150 7.42 4.24 20.61
C GLN A 150 7.64 5.72 20.27
N ASP A 151 8.88 6.15 20.09
CA ASP A 151 9.19 7.53 19.70
C ASP A 151 8.70 7.85 18.29
N GLN A 152 8.89 6.93 17.33
CA GLN A 152 8.37 7.10 15.96
C GLN A 152 6.84 7.14 15.93
N LEU A 153 6.15 6.34 16.75
CA LEU A 153 4.69 6.33 16.83
C LEU A 153 4.09 7.66 17.34
N ARG A 154 4.87 8.52 18.00
CA ARG A 154 4.44 9.86 18.42
C ARG A 154 4.43 10.88 17.29
N LEU A 155 5.04 10.56 16.15
CA LEU A 155 5.04 11.41 14.97
C LEU A 155 3.62 11.51 14.37
N ARG A 156 3.27 12.69 13.86
CA ARG A 156 1.91 12.96 13.32
C ARG A 156 1.58 12.05 12.14
N GLU A 157 2.60 11.64 11.40
CA GLU A 157 2.55 10.77 10.24
C GLU A 157 2.05 9.35 10.57
N CYS A 158 2.21 8.90 11.82
CA CYS A 158 1.72 7.60 12.30
C CYS A 158 0.24 7.63 12.72
N GLY A 159 -0.30 8.82 13.02
CA GLY A 159 -1.67 8.96 13.53
C GLY A 159 -1.91 8.12 14.79
N SER A 160 -3.02 7.37 14.82
CA SER A 160 -3.39 6.48 15.93
C SER A 160 -3.09 4.99 15.68
N MET A 161 -2.35 4.67 14.62
CA MET A 161 -2.11 3.27 14.22
C MET A 161 -0.87 2.70 14.90
N SER A 162 -0.94 1.46 15.38
CA SER A 162 0.23 0.70 15.84
C SER A 162 1.08 0.23 14.65
N LEU A 163 2.37 -0.02 14.91
CA LEU A 163 3.28 -0.55 13.89
C LEU A 163 2.78 -1.90 13.32
N GLY A 164 2.28 -2.81 14.16
CA GLY A 164 1.69 -4.07 13.71
C GLY A 164 0.51 -3.87 12.74
N SER A 165 -0.35 -2.88 13.00
CA SER A 165 -1.46 -2.54 12.10
C SER A 165 -1.00 -1.97 10.76
N PHE A 166 0.14 -1.26 10.73
CA PHE A 166 0.78 -0.84 9.48
C PHE A 166 1.36 -2.02 8.70
N LEU A 167 2.04 -2.94 9.39
CA LEU A 167 2.61 -4.15 8.79
C LEU A 167 1.50 -5.09 8.23
N LEU A 168 0.26 -4.97 8.70
CA LEU A 168 -0.84 -5.75 8.12
C LEU A 168 -1.31 -5.22 6.74
N LYS A 169 -1.00 -3.96 6.39
CA LYS A 169 -1.53 -3.31 5.17
C LYS A 169 -1.16 -4.02 3.85
N PRO A 170 0.06 -4.52 3.62
CA PRO A 170 0.39 -5.25 2.39
C PRO A 170 -0.49 -6.49 2.18
N ILE A 171 -0.75 -7.24 3.26
CA ILE A 171 -1.61 -8.42 3.25
C ILE A 171 -3.04 -8.02 2.88
N GLN A 172 -3.56 -7.00 3.54
CA GLN A 172 -4.88 -6.44 3.26
C GLN A 172 -4.97 -5.96 1.80
N ARG A 173 -3.92 -5.33 1.26
CA ARG A 173 -3.92 -4.84 -0.13
C ARG A 173 -4.05 -5.98 -1.12
N LEU A 174 -3.31 -7.07 -0.93
CA LEU A 174 -3.43 -8.27 -1.77
C LEU A 174 -4.86 -8.82 -1.78
N MET A 175 -5.49 -8.90 -0.61
CA MET A 175 -6.86 -9.40 -0.47
C MET A 175 -7.90 -8.53 -1.18
N LYS A 176 -7.60 -7.26 -1.48
CA LYS A 176 -8.52 -6.37 -2.19
C LYS A 176 -8.56 -6.60 -3.69
N TYR A 177 -7.47 -7.06 -4.33
CA TYR A 177 -7.47 -7.25 -5.79
C TYR A 177 -8.58 -8.19 -6.29
N PRO A 178 -8.81 -9.38 -5.70
CA PRO A 178 -9.90 -10.25 -6.14
C PRO A 178 -11.29 -9.59 -6.05
N LEU A 179 -11.50 -8.66 -5.11
CA LEU A 179 -12.78 -7.96 -4.95
C LEU A 179 -13.02 -6.94 -6.08
N PHE A 180 -11.96 -6.28 -6.55
CA PHE A 180 -12.05 -5.33 -7.68
C PHE A 180 -12.27 -6.01 -9.03
N PHE A 181 -11.84 -7.27 -9.16
CA PHE A 181 -11.94 -8.04 -10.40
C PHE A 181 -12.98 -9.16 -10.33
N LYS A 182 -13.85 -9.16 -9.31
CA LYS A 182 -14.91 -10.15 -9.19
C LYS A 182 -15.93 -9.95 -10.32
N VAL A 183 -16.18 -11.03 -11.05
CA VAL A 183 -17.20 -11.14 -12.10
C VAL A 183 -18.57 -11.42 -11.48
#